data_AF-A0A356ERV2-F1
#
_entry.id   AF-A0A356ERV2-F1
#
_cell.length_a   1.000
_cell.length_b   1.000
_cell.length_c   1.000
_cell.angle_alpha   90.00
_cell.angle_beta   90.00
_cell.angle_gamma   90.00
#
_symmetry.space_group_name_H-M   'P 1'
#
loop_
_entity.id
_entity.type
_entity.pdbx_description
1 polymer ?
#
loop_
_entity_poly.entity_id
_entity_poly.type
_entity_poly.pdbx_seq_one_letter_code
_entity_poly.pdbx_strand_id
1 'polypeptide(L)'
;MIVCVGLADLPGHPSKTNSVQASVISVPMDLEPGDQYRLVFLTFDRRYADSSNIEVYNGFVSNVAAMSVLGDLNTTWKAIGSTAMVDARTNTGTDPFVSVGVPIYRLDGVRIANNNADLWDGELLAPIITYETGLHPTGSPEVWTGTTVDGAAHVSESLGNASTHRVRIGWSAASGWTWINSGARDYGYLFRFYAISDVLTVVPEPTTAAMLGIGINGVVLIALSRNHVRRRR
;
A
#
# COMPACT_ATOMS: atom_id res chain seq x y z
N MET A 1 -15.68 -62.49 6.54
CA MET A 1 -14.34 -62.10 6.06
C MET A 1 -14.54 -61.56 4.65
N ILE A 2 -14.83 -60.26 4.53
CA ILE A 2 -15.13 -59.60 3.26
C ILE A 2 -13.85 -58.89 2.83
N VAL A 3 -13.34 -59.29 1.68
CA VAL A 3 -12.14 -58.74 1.03
C VAL A 3 -12.52 -57.38 0.43
N CYS A 4 -11.91 -56.31 0.93
CA CYS A 4 -11.98 -54.99 0.30
C CYS A 4 -11.14 -55.02 -0.99
N VAL A 5 -11.81 -54.90 -2.13
CA VAL A 5 -11.19 -54.63 -3.43
C VAL A 5 -10.95 -53.12 -3.52
N GLY A 6 -9.71 -52.74 -3.82
CA GLY A 6 -9.29 -51.36 -3.94
C GLY A 6 -9.99 -50.62 -5.09
N LEU A 7 -10.36 -49.36 -4.83
CA LEU A 7 -10.55 -48.38 -5.88
C LEU A 7 -9.24 -47.60 -6.05
N ALA A 8 -8.74 -47.63 -7.28
CA ALA A 8 -7.61 -46.82 -7.72
C ALA A 8 -8.00 -45.33 -7.71
N ASP A 9 -7.18 -44.51 -7.07
CA ASP A 9 -7.21 -43.06 -7.22
C ASP A 9 -6.87 -42.69 -8.68
N LEU A 10 -7.82 -42.05 -9.37
CA LEU A 10 -7.59 -41.44 -10.67
C LEU A 10 -6.92 -40.06 -10.49
N PRO A 11 -5.89 -39.72 -11.29
CA PRO A 11 -5.22 -38.43 -11.18
C PRO A 11 -6.01 -37.36 -11.93
N GLY A 12 -6.25 -36.22 -11.27
CA GLY A 12 -6.66 -34.98 -11.94
C GLY A 12 -8.05 -34.46 -11.57
N HIS A 13 -8.20 -33.98 -10.33
CA HIS A 13 -9.08 -32.84 -10.08
C HIS A 13 -8.19 -31.69 -9.61
N PRO A 14 -8.11 -30.55 -10.32
CA PRO A 14 -7.49 -29.38 -9.73
C PRO A 14 -8.34 -29.00 -8.51
N SER A 15 -7.81 -29.26 -7.32
CA SER A 15 -8.29 -28.65 -6.11
C SER A 15 -8.28 -27.14 -6.36
N LYS A 16 -9.47 -26.54 -6.53
CA LYS A 16 -9.61 -25.11 -6.32
C LYS A 16 -9.32 -24.89 -4.84
N THR A 17 -8.06 -24.71 -4.51
CA THR A 17 -7.69 -24.03 -3.28
C THR A 17 -8.30 -22.64 -3.41
N ASN A 18 -9.44 -22.43 -2.75
CA ASN A 18 -9.90 -21.09 -2.43
C ASN A 18 -8.81 -20.49 -1.54
N SER A 19 -7.84 -19.81 -2.16
CA SER A 19 -6.96 -18.90 -1.45
C SER A 19 -7.87 -17.83 -0.86
N VAL A 20 -8.02 -17.83 0.47
CA VAL A 20 -8.62 -16.70 1.18
C VAL A 20 -7.62 -15.56 1.02
N GLN A 21 -7.81 -14.74 -0.02
CA GLN A 21 -7.11 -13.48 -0.13
C GLN A 21 -7.79 -12.54 0.88
N ALA A 22 -7.00 -11.97 1.80
CA ALA A 22 -7.52 -10.91 2.65
C ALA A 22 -7.97 -9.74 1.78
N SER A 23 -9.10 -9.13 2.11
CA SER A 23 -9.57 -7.97 1.37
C SER A 23 -8.63 -6.80 1.66
N VAL A 24 -8.10 -6.18 0.61
CA VAL A 24 -7.40 -4.90 0.72
C VAL A 24 -8.42 -3.79 0.97
N ILE A 25 -8.09 -2.89 1.88
CA ILE A 25 -8.80 -1.63 2.11
C ILE A 25 -8.06 -0.57 1.30
N SER A 26 -8.67 -0.14 0.19
CA SER A 26 -8.14 0.95 -0.63
C SER A 26 -8.57 2.33 -0.14
N VAL A 27 -9.71 2.44 0.55
CA VAL A 27 -10.21 3.68 1.15
C VAL A 27 -10.34 3.47 2.66
N PRO A 28 -9.47 4.07 3.49
CA PRO A 28 -9.60 4.05 4.94
C PRO A 28 -10.94 4.60 5.43
N MET A 29 -11.48 3.99 6.49
CA MET A 29 -12.83 4.28 7.00
C MET A 29 -12.98 5.62 7.73
N ASP A 30 -11.88 6.24 8.09
CA ASP A 30 -11.80 7.52 8.80
C ASP A 30 -11.64 8.72 7.85
N LEU A 31 -11.75 8.49 6.53
CA LEU A 31 -11.68 9.53 5.51
C LEU A 31 -13.05 9.83 4.91
N GLU A 32 -13.32 11.10 4.66
CA GLU A 32 -14.52 11.60 4.00
C GLU A 32 -14.28 11.84 2.50
N PRO A 33 -15.34 11.90 1.67
CA PRO A 33 -15.18 12.24 0.26
C PRO A 33 -14.46 13.57 0.05
N GLY A 34 -13.43 13.55 -0.80
CA GLY A 34 -12.54 14.70 -1.04
C GLY A 34 -11.26 14.68 -0.22
N ASP A 35 -11.17 13.87 0.84
CA ASP A 35 -9.93 13.73 1.61
C ASP A 35 -8.82 13.11 0.77
N GLN A 36 -7.59 13.58 1.02
CA GLN A 36 -6.40 13.07 0.36
C GLN A 36 -5.61 12.16 1.30
N TYR A 37 -5.03 11.11 0.73
CA TYR A 37 -4.26 10.11 1.48
C TYR A 37 -3.26 9.40 0.57
N ARG A 38 -2.38 8.60 1.16
CA ARG A 38 -1.53 7.65 0.44
C ARG A 38 -1.71 6.25 1.01
N LEU A 39 -1.45 5.25 0.17
CA LEU A 39 -1.36 3.86 0.59
C LEU A 39 0.10 3.42 0.62
N VAL A 40 0.45 2.55 1.55
CA VAL A 40 1.76 1.91 1.65
C VAL A 40 1.61 0.40 1.85
N PHE A 41 2.51 -0.38 1.26
CA PHE A 41 2.58 -1.81 1.46
C PHE A 41 4.02 -2.31 1.46
N LEU A 42 4.20 -3.52 1.99
CA LEU A 42 5.43 -4.30 1.92
C LEU A 42 5.32 -5.27 0.74
N THR A 43 6.30 -5.35 -0.15
CA THR A 43 6.23 -6.32 -1.27
C THR A 43 6.34 -7.78 -0.79
N PHE A 44 5.50 -8.69 -1.30
CA PHE A 44 5.64 -10.14 -1.06
C PHE A 44 6.76 -10.77 -1.91
N ASP A 45 7.04 -10.21 -3.07
CA ASP A 45 8.22 -10.58 -3.84
C ASP A 45 9.48 -9.92 -3.30
N ARG A 46 10.64 -10.43 -3.72
CA ARG A 46 11.95 -9.99 -3.24
C ARG A 46 12.84 -9.62 -4.41
N ARG A 47 13.77 -8.69 -4.18
CA ARG A 47 14.72 -8.21 -5.19
C ARG A 47 16.10 -7.93 -4.57
N TYR A 48 17.14 -8.03 -5.40
CA TYR A 48 18.48 -7.53 -5.10
C TYR A 48 18.51 -6.00 -5.04
N ALA A 49 19.52 -5.45 -4.37
CA ALA A 49 19.75 -4.01 -4.24
C ALA A 49 21.01 -3.54 -4.97
N ASP A 50 21.29 -4.13 -6.13
CA ASP A 50 22.52 -3.99 -6.91
C ASP A 50 22.52 -2.81 -7.91
N SER A 51 21.36 -2.23 -8.19
CA SER A 51 21.23 -1.12 -9.14
C SER A 51 21.38 0.25 -8.47
N SER A 52 22.19 1.14 -9.05
CA SER A 52 22.30 2.54 -8.63
C SER A 52 21.20 3.44 -9.20
N ASN A 53 20.32 2.92 -10.06
CA ASN A 53 19.21 3.65 -10.65
C ASN A 53 17.92 3.42 -9.84
N ILE A 54 17.34 4.50 -9.29
CA ILE A 54 16.14 4.42 -8.46
C ILE A 54 14.93 3.85 -9.23
N GLU A 55 14.88 4.08 -10.54
CA GLU A 55 13.78 3.63 -11.40
C GLU A 55 13.69 2.10 -11.50
N VAL A 56 14.79 1.39 -11.23
CA VAL A 56 14.77 -0.07 -11.17
C VAL A 56 13.90 -0.57 -10.01
N TYR A 57 13.95 0.13 -8.87
CA TYR A 57 13.16 -0.22 -7.68
C TYR A 57 11.73 0.30 -7.78
N ASN A 58 11.52 1.50 -8.32
CA ASN A 58 10.18 2.01 -8.62
C ASN A 58 9.44 1.10 -9.60
N GLY A 59 10.10 0.67 -10.68
CA GLY A 59 9.54 -0.28 -11.64
C GLY A 59 9.23 -1.63 -11.01
N PHE A 60 10.07 -2.13 -10.09
CA PHE A 60 9.80 -3.36 -9.36
C PHE A 60 8.51 -3.25 -8.51
N VAL A 61 8.39 -2.24 -7.66
CA VAL A 61 7.20 -2.10 -6.80
C VAL A 61 5.94 -1.76 -7.59
N SER A 62 6.07 -1.00 -8.68
CA SER A 62 4.98 -0.72 -9.61
C SER A 62 4.45 -2.00 -10.27
N ASN A 63 5.35 -2.90 -10.70
CA ASN A 63 4.95 -4.18 -11.26
C ASN A 63 4.26 -5.07 -10.22
N VAL A 64 4.75 -5.10 -8.98
CA VAL A 64 4.09 -5.84 -7.89
C VAL A 64 2.67 -5.32 -7.66
N ALA A 65 2.50 -4.00 -7.60
CA ALA A 65 1.17 -3.39 -7.44
C ALA A 65 0.25 -3.69 -8.63
N ALA A 66 0.74 -3.55 -9.86
CA ALA A 66 -0.02 -3.79 -11.09
C ALA A 66 -0.50 -5.23 -11.25
N MET A 67 0.23 -6.21 -10.69
CA MET A 67 -0.13 -7.62 -10.70
C MET A 67 -1.05 -8.03 -9.52
N SER A 68 -1.47 -7.06 -8.71
CA SER A 68 -2.37 -7.24 -7.57
C SER A 68 -3.68 -6.48 -7.77
N VAL A 69 -4.57 -6.53 -6.77
CA VAL A 69 -5.82 -5.73 -6.75
C VAL A 69 -5.54 -4.21 -6.76
N LEU A 70 -4.31 -3.78 -6.46
CA LEU A 70 -3.91 -2.38 -6.48
C LEU A 70 -3.79 -1.80 -7.90
N GLY A 71 -3.70 -2.64 -8.94
CA GLY A 71 -3.67 -2.20 -10.32
C GLY A 71 -4.92 -1.39 -10.73
N ASP A 72 -6.05 -1.65 -10.07
CA ASP A 72 -7.33 -0.97 -10.35
C ASP A 72 -7.38 0.47 -9.79
N LEU A 73 -6.43 0.85 -8.92
CA LEU A 73 -6.40 2.19 -8.30
C LEU A 73 -5.87 3.28 -9.25
N ASN A 74 -5.35 2.90 -10.42
CA ASN A 74 -4.83 3.81 -11.45
C ASN A 74 -3.91 4.92 -10.88
N THR A 75 -3.01 4.52 -9.98
CA THR A 75 -2.02 5.39 -9.33
C THR A 75 -0.61 4.89 -9.62
N THR A 76 0.40 5.72 -9.35
CA THR A 76 1.80 5.30 -9.44
C THR A 76 2.30 4.81 -8.08
N TRP A 77 3.27 3.90 -8.10
CA TRP A 77 3.88 3.33 -6.90
C TRP A 77 5.38 3.50 -6.95
N LYS A 78 5.96 3.99 -5.85
CA LYS A 78 7.41 4.21 -5.74
C LYS A 78 7.97 3.49 -4.54
N ALA A 79 9.20 3.02 -4.69
CA ALA A 79 9.89 2.33 -3.60
C ALA A 79 10.29 3.35 -2.53
N ILE A 80 10.06 3.01 -1.25
CA ILE A 80 10.65 3.78 -0.15
C ILE A 80 12.09 3.31 0.01
N GLY A 81 12.99 3.99 -0.69
CA GLY A 81 14.41 3.73 -0.61
C GLY A 81 15.22 4.78 -1.36
N SER A 82 16.53 4.78 -1.14
CA SER A 82 17.44 5.79 -1.68
C SER A 82 18.60 5.16 -2.43
N THR A 83 18.93 5.76 -3.58
CA THR A 83 20.23 5.55 -4.24
C THR A 83 21.17 6.68 -3.83
N ALA A 84 22.45 6.60 -4.21
CA ALA A 84 23.42 7.65 -3.88
C ALA A 84 23.05 9.06 -4.41
N MET A 85 22.19 9.13 -5.42
CA MET A 85 21.79 10.37 -6.08
C MET A 85 20.34 10.78 -5.81
N VAL A 86 19.52 9.91 -5.20
CA VAL A 86 18.10 10.15 -5.01
C VAL A 86 17.69 9.75 -3.60
N ASP A 87 17.32 10.75 -2.80
CA ASP A 87 16.74 10.58 -1.47
C ASP A 87 15.36 9.90 -1.55
N ALA A 88 15.02 9.09 -0.55
CA ALA A 88 13.73 8.38 -0.52
C ALA A 88 12.58 9.39 -0.45
N ARG A 89 12.71 10.40 0.42
CA ARG A 89 11.69 11.45 0.59
C ARG A 89 11.42 12.23 -0.70
N THR A 90 12.44 12.44 -1.52
CA THR A 90 12.30 13.08 -2.83
C THR A 90 11.69 12.11 -3.85
N ASN A 91 12.16 10.86 -3.89
CA ASN A 91 11.63 9.84 -4.79
C ASN A 91 10.11 9.71 -4.65
N THR A 92 9.64 9.54 -3.41
CA THR A 92 8.23 9.29 -3.08
C THR A 92 7.37 10.56 -3.04
N GLY A 93 7.97 11.75 -3.15
CA GLY A 93 7.26 13.03 -3.00
C GLY A 93 6.71 13.24 -1.58
N THR A 94 7.46 12.76 -0.59
CA THR A 94 7.13 12.88 0.85
C THR A 94 8.14 13.74 1.59
N ASP A 95 8.78 14.70 0.90
CA ASP A 95 9.73 15.61 1.54
C ASP A 95 8.98 16.61 2.45
N PRO A 96 9.20 16.56 3.78
CA PRO A 96 8.47 17.42 4.73
C PRO A 96 8.84 18.90 4.59
N PHE A 97 9.95 19.24 3.94
CA PHE A 97 10.35 20.61 3.66
C PHE A 97 9.69 21.18 2.40
N VAL A 98 9.08 20.32 1.56
CA VAL A 98 8.37 20.71 0.33
C VAL A 98 6.87 20.77 0.55
N SER A 99 6.30 19.83 1.31
CA SER A 99 4.87 19.77 1.61
C SER A 99 4.63 19.11 2.95
N VAL A 100 3.60 19.58 3.67
CA VAL A 100 3.08 18.88 4.86
C VAL A 100 2.75 17.42 4.51
N GLY A 101 2.20 17.18 3.33
CA GLY A 101 1.75 15.85 2.92
C GLY A 101 0.37 15.50 3.45
N VAL A 102 0.04 14.22 3.36
CA VAL A 102 -1.28 13.64 3.65
C VAL A 102 -1.09 12.39 4.53
N PRO A 103 -2.12 11.94 5.25
CA PRO A 103 -2.02 10.72 6.04
C PRO A 103 -1.74 9.49 5.15
N ILE A 104 -0.96 8.57 5.70
CA ILE A 104 -0.45 7.38 5.01
C ILE A 104 -1.00 6.15 5.72
N TYR A 105 -1.59 5.23 4.96
CA TYR A 105 -2.28 4.05 5.46
C TYR A 105 -1.74 2.78 4.84
N ARG A 106 -1.76 1.69 5.60
CA ARG A 106 -1.59 0.35 5.07
C ARG A 106 -2.84 -0.11 4.35
N LEU A 107 -2.69 -1.21 3.63
CA LEU A 107 -3.77 -1.90 2.92
C LEU A 107 -4.79 -2.61 3.81
N ASP A 108 -4.66 -2.52 5.13
CA ASP A 108 -5.66 -2.97 6.11
C ASP A 108 -6.31 -1.79 6.85
N GLY A 109 -6.16 -0.57 6.30
CA GLY A 109 -6.78 0.65 6.84
C GLY A 109 -6.06 1.24 8.05
N VAL A 110 -4.98 0.64 8.53
CA VAL A 110 -4.21 1.19 9.67
C VAL A 110 -3.35 2.36 9.20
N ARG A 111 -3.51 3.52 9.84
CA ARG A 111 -2.66 4.70 9.62
C ARG A 111 -1.26 4.45 10.19
N ILE A 112 -0.23 4.77 9.42
CA ILE A 112 1.19 4.63 9.82
C ILE A 112 1.90 5.96 10.02
N ALA A 113 1.40 7.03 9.38
CA ALA A 113 1.87 8.38 9.57
C ALA A 113 0.73 9.36 9.29
N ASN A 114 0.68 10.46 10.03
CA ASN A 114 -0.28 11.53 9.87
C ASN A 114 0.06 12.44 8.69
N ASN A 115 1.34 12.57 8.34
CA ASN A 115 1.83 13.44 7.27
C ASN A 115 3.31 13.10 6.91
N ASN A 116 3.94 13.90 6.05
CA ASN A 116 5.32 13.67 5.62
C ASN A 116 6.35 13.84 6.74
N ALA A 117 6.13 14.75 7.70
CA ALA A 117 7.06 14.94 8.81
C ALA A 117 7.02 13.74 9.77
N ASP A 118 5.82 13.24 10.06
CA ASP A 118 5.57 12.04 10.87
C ASP A 118 6.16 10.77 10.22
N LEU A 119 6.22 10.69 8.88
CA LEU A 119 6.87 9.58 8.20
C LEU A 119 8.40 9.54 8.45
N TRP A 120 9.05 10.69 8.60
CA TRP A 120 10.51 10.85 8.60
C TRP A 120 11.10 11.36 9.92
N ASP A 121 10.32 11.37 11.00
CA ASP A 121 10.80 11.81 12.33
C ASP A 121 11.47 10.68 13.15
N GLY A 122 11.34 9.44 12.67
CA GLY A 122 11.92 8.25 13.28
C GLY A 122 10.94 7.38 14.05
N GLU A 123 9.65 7.69 14.05
CA GLU A 123 8.62 6.84 14.64
C GLU A 123 7.37 6.77 13.76
N LEU A 124 6.94 5.56 13.43
CA LEU A 124 5.66 5.29 12.78
C LEU A 124 4.59 5.04 13.83
N LEU A 125 3.36 5.46 13.55
CA LEU A 125 2.18 5.10 14.35
C LEU A 125 1.95 3.59 14.40
N ALA A 126 2.29 2.90 13.31
CA ALA A 126 2.22 1.45 13.18
C ALA A 126 3.24 0.95 12.14
N PRO A 127 3.74 -0.29 12.28
CA PRO A 127 4.74 -0.83 11.36
C PRO A 127 4.16 -1.15 9.98
N ILE A 128 4.98 -1.09 8.93
CA ILE A 128 4.57 -1.41 7.55
C ILE A 128 4.71 -2.91 7.30
N ILE A 129 3.67 -3.67 7.66
CA ILE A 129 3.67 -5.16 7.63
C ILE A 129 2.58 -5.76 6.74
N THR A 130 1.97 -5.01 5.83
CA THR A 130 0.87 -5.55 5.00
C THR A 130 1.38 -5.73 3.58
N TYR A 131 1.26 -6.95 3.06
CA TYR A 131 1.58 -7.28 1.68
C TYR A 131 0.57 -6.67 0.70
N GLU A 132 0.93 -6.54 -0.58
CA GLU A 132 0.02 -6.15 -1.66
C GLU A 132 -1.22 -7.04 -1.78
N THR A 133 -1.15 -8.25 -1.21
CA THR A 133 -2.25 -9.22 -1.12
C THR A 133 -3.20 -8.97 0.05
N GLY A 134 -2.92 -8.00 0.91
CA GLY A 134 -3.64 -7.74 2.17
C GLY A 134 -3.22 -8.64 3.33
N LEU A 135 -2.31 -9.59 3.12
CA LEU A 135 -1.83 -10.52 4.16
C LEU A 135 -0.64 -9.92 4.94
N HIS A 136 -0.39 -10.47 6.13
CA HIS A 136 0.79 -10.12 6.94
C HIS A 136 1.90 -11.18 6.81
N PRO A 137 3.18 -10.78 6.93
CA PRO A 137 4.29 -11.71 7.07
C PRO A 137 4.21 -12.47 8.40
N THR A 138 4.73 -13.69 8.41
CA THR A 138 5.17 -14.33 9.65
C THR A 138 6.52 -13.75 10.06
N GLY A 139 6.59 -13.10 11.22
CA GLY A 139 7.81 -12.47 11.73
C GLY A 139 8.07 -11.07 11.18
N SER A 140 9.33 -10.64 11.20
CA SER A 140 9.76 -9.32 10.75
C SER A 140 10.73 -9.40 9.58
N PRO A 141 10.23 -9.47 8.34
CA PRO A 141 11.07 -9.38 7.14
C PRO A 141 12.06 -8.20 7.14
N GLU A 142 13.23 -8.44 6.55
CA GLU A 142 14.19 -7.40 6.19
C GLU A 142 13.72 -6.69 4.91
N VAL A 143 13.92 -5.38 4.90
CA VAL A 143 13.49 -4.50 3.80
C VAL A 143 14.67 -3.66 3.35
N TRP A 144 14.91 -3.61 2.05
CA TRP A 144 15.90 -2.71 1.46
C TRP A 144 15.44 -1.27 1.55
N THR A 145 16.32 -0.39 2.02
CA THR A 145 16.01 1.04 2.18
C THR A 145 17.11 1.87 1.55
N GLY A 146 18.37 1.69 1.94
CA GLY A 146 19.43 2.60 1.53
C GLY A 146 19.31 4.00 2.15
N THR A 147 18.47 4.16 3.17
CA THR A 147 17.95 5.46 3.62
C THR A 147 18.25 5.70 5.10
N THR A 148 18.53 6.95 5.47
CA THR A 148 18.61 7.41 6.86
C THR A 148 17.21 7.65 7.45
N VAL A 149 17.14 7.96 8.75
CA VAL A 149 15.85 8.11 9.44
C VAL A 149 15.03 9.29 8.88
N ASP A 150 15.70 10.34 8.42
CA ASP A 150 15.10 11.57 7.87
C ASP A 150 14.76 11.49 6.37
N GLY A 151 14.80 10.29 5.78
CA GLY A 151 14.45 10.05 4.39
C GLY A 151 15.53 10.40 3.36
N ALA A 152 16.73 10.77 3.81
CA ALA A 152 17.88 11.04 2.95
C ALA A 152 18.64 9.75 2.60
N ALA A 153 19.45 9.80 1.54
CA ALA A 153 20.31 8.69 1.14
C ALA A 153 21.40 8.42 2.18
N HIS A 154 21.62 7.15 2.50
CA HIS A 154 22.75 6.76 3.32
C HIS A 154 24.06 6.82 2.52
N VAL A 155 24.99 7.69 2.92
CA VAL A 155 26.22 8.02 2.17
C VAL A 155 27.03 6.79 1.70
N SER A 156 27.14 5.76 2.52
CA SER A 156 27.96 4.56 2.23
C SER A 156 27.16 3.27 2.01
N GLU A 157 25.83 3.33 2.12
CA GLU A 157 24.98 2.13 2.12
C GLU A 157 23.64 2.37 1.41
N SER A 158 23.60 3.30 0.46
CA SER A 158 22.47 3.47 -0.45
C SER A 158 22.27 2.25 -1.34
N LEU A 159 21.08 2.11 -1.93
CA LEU A 159 20.80 1.12 -2.97
C LEU A 159 21.83 1.25 -4.12
N GLY A 160 22.31 0.11 -4.62
CA GLY A 160 23.31 0.06 -5.69
C GLY A 160 24.71 0.51 -5.30
N ASN A 161 25.05 0.50 -4.01
CA ASN A 161 26.40 0.85 -3.56
C ASN A 161 27.44 -0.19 -4.04
N ALA A 162 28.17 0.15 -5.09
CA ALA A 162 29.22 -0.70 -5.65
C ALA A 162 30.54 -0.67 -4.85
N SER A 163 30.73 0.29 -3.93
CA SER A 163 31.99 0.43 -3.19
C SER A 163 32.07 -0.56 -2.04
N THR A 164 31.05 -0.61 -1.18
CA THR A 164 31.01 -1.50 -0.01
C THR A 164 30.28 -2.80 -0.29
N HIS A 165 29.49 -2.84 -1.37
CA HIS A 165 28.52 -3.90 -1.66
C HIS A 165 27.44 -4.03 -0.57
N ARG A 166 27.37 -3.09 0.37
CA ARG A 166 26.43 -3.11 1.49
C ARG A 166 25.35 -2.06 1.31
N VAL A 167 24.13 -2.45 1.64
CA VAL A 167 22.94 -1.61 1.53
C VAL A 167 22.22 -1.60 2.86
N ARG A 168 21.74 -0.42 3.26
CA ARG A 168 20.98 -0.20 4.48
C ARG A 168 19.63 -0.92 4.40
N ILE A 169 19.26 -1.56 5.50
CA ILE A 169 17.98 -2.25 5.67
C ILE A 169 17.20 -1.69 6.86
N GLY A 170 15.89 -1.95 6.82
CA GLY A 170 14.98 -1.82 7.94
C GLY A 170 14.24 -3.12 8.24
N TRP A 171 13.48 -3.11 9.32
CA TRP A 171 12.64 -4.22 9.78
C TRP A 171 11.16 -3.89 9.60
N SER A 172 10.43 -4.72 8.86
CA SER A 172 9.03 -4.42 8.54
C SER A 172 8.12 -4.32 9.77
N ALA A 173 8.39 -5.11 10.83
CA ALA A 173 7.58 -5.11 12.05
C ALA A 173 8.00 -4.04 13.07
N ALA A 174 9.01 -3.22 12.77
CA ALA A 174 9.39 -2.11 13.62
C ALA A 174 8.59 -0.85 13.30
N SER A 175 8.27 -0.08 14.33
CA SER A 175 7.68 1.26 14.20
C SER A 175 8.67 2.37 14.54
N GLY A 176 9.63 2.15 15.45
CA GLY A 176 10.73 3.10 15.67
C GLY A 176 11.76 3.08 14.54
N TRP A 177 12.77 3.95 14.61
CA TRP A 177 13.79 4.24 13.58
C TRP A 177 14.39 3.05 12.82
N THR A 178 14.44 1.87 13.45
CA THR A 178 14.86 0.60 12.83
C THR A 178 13.94 0.11 11.70
N TRP A 179 12.74 0.68 11.52
CA TRP A 179 11.84 0.37 10.41
C TRP A 179 12.47 0.70 9.05
N ILE A 180 13.34 1.73 9.02
CA ILE A 180 14.06 2.19 7.83
C ILE A 180 15.58 2.05 7.96
N ASN A 181 16.14 2.17 9.17
CA ASN A 181 17.58 2.26 9.38
C ASN A 181 18.04 1.38 10.55
N SER A 182 18.24 0.08 10.36
CA SER A 182 18.70 -0.83 11.42
C SER A 182 20.13 -1.35 11.24
N GLY A 183 20.58 -1.55 10.01
CA GLY A 183 21.87 -2.17 9.71
C GLY A 183 22.04 -2.37 8.21
N ALA A 184 23.10 -3.04 7.78
CA ALA A 184 23.34 -3.24 6.35
C ALA A 184 23.59 -4.69 5.98
N ARG A 185 23.23 -5.04 4.76
CA ARG A 185 23.37 -6.37 4.17
C ARG A 185 24.03 -6.26 2.80
N ASP A 186 24.59 -7.37 2.34
CA ASP A 186 25.17 -7.44 1.00
C ASP A 186 24.05 -7.33 -0.06
N TYR A 187 24.22 -6.49 -1.08
CA TYR A 187 23.16 -6.27 -2.08
C TYR A 187 22.77 -7.54 -2.85
N GLY A 188 23.62 -8.58 -2.81
CA GLY A 188 23.38 -9.89 -3.40
C GLY A 188 22.33 -10.74 -2.68
N TYR A 189 21.75 -10.27 -1.58
CA TYR A 189 20.60 -10.92 -0.94
C TYR A 189 19.26 -10.42 -1.48
N LEU A 190 18.26 -11.31 -1.49
CA LEU A 190 16.89 -10.99 -1.88
C LEU A 190 16.07 -10.55 -0.67
N PHE A 191 15.77 -9.25 -0.58
CA PHE A 191 14.86 -8.69 0.43
C PHE A 191 13.69 -7.96 -0.21
N ARG A 192 12.79 -7.52 0.65
CA ARG A 192 11.57 -6.83 0.29
C ARG A 192 11.84 -5.34 0.08
N PHE A 193 10.88 -4.66 -0.50
CA PHE A 193 10.77 -3.20 -0.56
C PHE A 193 9.43 -2.75 0.03
N TYR A 194 9.42 -1.59 0.68
CA TYR A 194 8.18 -0.85 0.88
C TYR A 194 7.82 -0.10 -0.40
N ALA A 195 6.54 0.01 -0.67
CA ALA A 195 5.98 0.72 -1.80
C ALA A 195 4.94 1.72 -1.31
N ILE A 196 4.99 2.96 -1.80
CA ILE A 196 4.03 4.00 -1.47
C ILE A 196 3.39 4.56 -2.74
N SER A 197 2.09 4.80 -2.69
CA SER A 197 1.35 5.37 -3.81
C SER A 197 1.61 6.87 -3.97
N ASP A 198 1.30 7.42 -5.14
CA ASP A 198 0.98 8.84 -5.25
C ASP A 198 -0.24 9.20 -4.39
N VAL A 199 -0.49 10.51 -4.24
CA VAL A 199 -1.64 11.01 -3.48
C VAL A 199 -2.93 10.58 -4.16
N LEU A 200 -3.77 9.87 -3.41
CA LEU A 200 -5.12 9.48 -3.76
C LEU A 200 -6.11 10.47 -3.14
N THR A 201 -7.30 10.55 -3.74
CA THR A 201 -8.42 11.33 -3.21
C THR A 201 -9.61 10.39 -3.04
N VAL A 202 -10.31 10.46 -1.90
CA VAL A 202 -11.53 9.70 -1.69
C VAL A 202 -12.60 10.20 -2.65
N VAL A 203 -13.09 9.31 -3.51
CA VAL A 203 -14.18 9.60 -4.45
C VAL A 203 -15.51 9.21 -3.79
N PRO A 204 -16.56 10.04 -3.88
CA PRO A 204 -17.87 9.65 -3.37
C PRO A 204 -18.36 8.37 -4.05
N GLU A 205 -18.84 7.41 -3.25
CA GLU A 205 -19.57 6.24 -3.76
C GLU A 205 -20.70 6.71 -4.71
N PRO A 206 -20.77 6.22 -5.97
CA PRO A 206 -21.76 6.69 -6.96
C PRO A 206 -23.22 6.60 -6.48
N THR A 207 -23.52 5.68 -5.58
CA THR A 207 -24.87 5.41 -5.08
C THR A 207 -25.34 6.42 -4.02
N THR A 208 -24.44 6.98 -3.22
CA THR A 208 -24.79 8.01 -2.21
C THR A 208 -25.16 9.34 -2.88
N ALA A 209 -24.45 9.71 -3.95
CA ALA A 209 -24.76 10.90 -4.75
C ALA A 209 -26.12 10.78 -5.48
N ALA A 210 -26.45 9.59 -5.98
CA ALA A 210 -27.73 9.34 -6.66
C ALA A 210 -28.93 9.34 -5.70
N MET A 211 -28.79 8.78 -4.49
CA MET A 211 -29.88 8.73 -3.50
C MET A 211 -30.29 10.12 -2.97
N LEU A 212 -29.32 11.05 -2.82
CA LEU A 212 -29.61 12.44 -2.44
C LEU A 212 -30.34 13.21 -3.57
N GLY A 213 -30.03 12.90 -4.84
CA GLY A 213 -30.65 13.55 -6.00
C GLY A 213 -32.10 13.11 -6.30
N ILE A 214 -32.51 11.92 -5.86
CA ILE A 214 -33.86 11.39 -6.10
C ILE A 214 -34.85 11.79 -4.98
N GLY A 215 -34.35 12.08 -3.77
CA GLY A 215 -35.19 12.42 -2.61
C GLY A 215 -35.97 13.74 -2.71
N ILE A 216 -35.55 14.68 -3.56
CA ILE A 216 -36.16 16.02 -3.64
C ILE A 216 -37.29 16.08 -4.68
N ASN A 217 -37.23 15.27 -5.75
CA ASN A 217 -38.24 15.30 -6.82
C ASN A 217 -39.47 14.41 -6.56
N GLY A 218 -39.36 13.40 -5.70
CA GLY A 218 -40.46 12.47 -5.40
C GLY A 218 -41.56 13.05 -4.49
N VAL A 219 -41.21 13.99 -3.61
CA VAL A 219 -42.17 14.55 -2.62
C VAL A 219 -43.06 15.65 -3.23
N VAL A 220 -42.56 16.41 -4.21
CA VAL A 220 -43.32 17.50 -4.84
C VAL A 220 -44.45 16.98 -5.74
N LEU A 221 -44.24 15.85 -6.43
CA LEU A 221 -45.28 15.25 -7.30
C LEU A 221 -46.43 14.61 -6.51
N ILE A 222 -46.18 14.10 -5.29
CA ILE A 222 -47.23 13.53 -4.42
C ILE A 222 -48.03 14.64 -3.73
N ALA A 223 -47.41 15.79 -3.42
CA ALA A 223 -48.11 16.94 -2.83
C ALA A 223 -49.06 17.64 -3.82
N LEU A 224 -48.71 17.71 -5.12
CA LEU A 224 -49.53 18.37 -6.14
C LEU A 224 -50.71 17.52 -6.63
N SER A 225 -50.60 16.18 -6.62
CA SER A 225 -51.72 15.30 -7.01
C SER A 225 -52.86 15.26 -5.97
N ARG A 226 -52.53 15.46 -4.68
CA ARG A 226 -53.54 15.49 -3.59
C ARG A 226 -54.39 16.76 -3.56
N ASN A 227 -53.91 17.88 -4.10
CA ASN A 227 -54.64 19.14 -4.11
C ASN A 227 -55.67 19.27 -5.25
N HIS A 228 -55.55 18.49 -6.33
CA HIS A 228 -56.54 18.51 -7.42
C HIS A 228 -57.77 17.64 -7.16
N VAL A 229 -57.68 16.61 -6.33
CA VAL A 229 -58.82 15.73 -6.01
C VAL A 229 -59.76 16.34 -4.97
N ARG A 230 -59.27 17.21 -4.07
CA ARG A 230 -60.10 17.86 -3.03
C ARG A 230 -60.88 19.09 -3.49
N ARG A 231 -60.67 19.62 -4.70
CA ARG A 231 -61.44 20.75 -5.26
C ARG A 231 -62.64 20.33 -6.12
N ARG A 232 -62.93 19.02 -6.22
CA ARG A 232 -64.11 18.49 -6.92
C ARG A 232 -64.91 17.55 -6.00
N ARG A 233 -65.43 18.06 -4.89
CA ARG A 233 -66.60 17.55 -4.19
C ARG A 233 -67.30 18.71 -3.50
#